data_AF-A0A392PBI4-F1
#
_entry.id   AF-A0A392PBI4-F1
#
_cell.length_a   1.000
_cell.length_b   1.000
_cell.length_c   1.000
_cell.angle_alpha   90.00
_cell.angle_beta   90.00
_cell.angle_gamma   90.00
#
_symmetry.space_group_name_H-M   'P 1'
#
loop_
_entity.id
_entity.type
_entity.pdbx_description
1 polymer ?
#
loop_
_entity_poly.entity_id
_entity_poly.type
_entity_poly.pdbx_seq_one_letter_code
_entity_poly.pdbx_strand_id
1 'polypeptide(L)'
;EGKPNDVGFAAVFEKIERVIKALPQDNTKFVTIMIDDISFLQVAANGSSNDVLDFLHYCYTLTSEYGCAFIALDHKDIYLNEEKPAIISEMEYLADILVKAEPLATGLAKDVHGQV
;
A
#
# COMPACT_ATOMS: atom_id res chain seq x y z
N GLU A 1 -6.68 33.25 -10.20
CA GLU A 1 -6.59 31.84 -10.65
C GLU A 1 -6.00 31.05 -9.49
N GLY A 2 -6.79 30.38 -8.66
CA GLY A 2 -7.09 28.96 -8.72
C GLY A 2 -7.05 28.48 -7.26
N LYS A 3 -8.17 28.01 -6.69
CA LYS A 3 -8.20 27.53 -5.30
C LYS A 3 -7.28 26.30 -5.17
N PRO A 4 -6.58 26.11 -4.04
CA PRO A 4 -5.85 24.87 -3.80
C PRO A 4 -6.90 23.76 -3.74
N ASN A 5 -6.99 22.96 -4.80
CA ASN A 5 -7.88 21.83 -4.82
C ASN A 5 -7.32 20.80 -3.85
N ASP A 6 -8.19 20.40 -2.92
CA ASP A 6 -8.03 19.44 -1.83
C ASP A 6 -7.80 17.99 -2.34
N VAL A 7 -6.77 17.80 -3.17
CA VAL A 7 -6.55 16.57 -3.98
C VAL A 7 -5.14 16.03 -3.72
N GLY A 8 -4.80 15.85 -2.44
CA GLY A 8 -3.56 15.21 -2.00
C GLY A 8 -3.84 13.94 -1.20
N PHE A 9 -2.79 13.19 -0.87
CA PHE A 9 -2.92 11.97 -0.06
C PHE A 9 -3.54 12.21 1.32
N ALA A 10 -3.33 13.39 1.92
CA ALA A 10 -4.02 13.78 3.16
C ALA A 10 -5.55 13.73 3.01
N ALA A 11 -6.10 14.29 1.92
CA ALA A 11 -7.54 14.27 1.66
C ALA A 11 -8.07 12.86 1.33
N VAL A 12 -7.23 11.99 0.74
CA VAL A 12 -7.56 10.57 0.54
C VAL A 12 -7.60 9.85 1.88
N PHE A 13 -6.59 10.06 2.73
CA PHE A 13 -6.52 9.50 4.07
C PHE A 13 -7.73 9.91 4.93
N GLU A 14 -8.09 11.19 4.96
CA GLU A 14 -9.28 11.66 5.69
C GLU A 14 -10.57 10.98 5.23
N LYS A 15 -10.69 10.66 3.94
CA LYS A 15 -11.84 9.91 3.41
C LYS A 15 -11.83 8.46 3.88
N ILE A 16 -10.68 7.80 3.85
CA ILE A 16 -10.51 6.42 4.35
C ILE A 16 -10.86 6.37 5.84
N GLU A 17 -10.28 7.27 6.64
CA GLU A 17 -10.53 7.37 8.07
C GLU A 17 -12.01 7.61 8.37
N ARG A 18 -12.67 8.52 7.65
CA ARG A 18 -14.11 8.78 7.81
C ARG A 18 -14.95 7.54 7.51
N VAL A 19 -14.60 6.77 6.48
CA VAL A 19 -15.31 5.52 6.16
C VAL A 19 -15.14 4.52 7.30
N ILE A 20 -13.93 4.33 7.81
CA ILE A 20 -13.66 3.38 8.91
C ILE A 20 -14.39 3.79 10.19
N LYS A 21 -14.36 5.07 10.56
CA LYS A 21 -15.09 5.62 11.72
C LYS A 21 -16.60 5.42 11.62
N ALA A 22 -17.16 5.46 10.41
CA ALA A 22 -18.59 5.29 10.19
C ALA A 22 -19.05 3.82 10.19
N LEU A 23 -18.13 2.85 10.14
CA LEU A 23 -18.49 1.45 10.19
C LEU A 23 -18.98 1.07 11.60
N PRO A 24 -20.05 0.25 11.70
CA PRO A 24 -20.53 -0.23 13.00
C PRO A 24 -19.40 -0.94 13.74
N GLN A 25 -19.14 -0.51 14.97
CA GLN A 25 -18.12 -1.09 15.85
C GLN A 25 -18.57 -2.43 16.45
N ASP A 26 -19.79 -2.86 16.12
CA ASP A 26 -20.34 -4.16 16.41
C ASP A 26 -19.42 -5.22 15.77
N ASN A 27 -18.66 -5.92 16.61
CA ASN A 27 -17.55 -6.89 16.40
C ASN A 27 -17.69 -8.00 15.32
N THR A 28 -18.57 -7.85 14.33
CA THR A 28 -18.88 -8.86 13.29
C THR A 28 -18.23 -8.56 11.94
N LYS A 29 -17.74 -7.33 11.71
CA LYS A 29 -17.14 -6.94 10.42
C LYS A 29 -15.71 -6.45 10.61
N PHE A 30 -14.76 -7.32 10.26
CA PHE A 30 -13.36 -6.95 10.14
C PHE A 30 -13.16 -6.12 8.87
N VAL A 31 -12.44 -5.01 9.00
CA VAL A 31 -12.20 -4.08 7.89
C VAL A 31 -10.80 -4.30 7.35
N THR A 32 -10.66 -4.24 6.02
CA THR A 32 -9.37 -4.29 5.35
C THR A 32 -9.23 -3.09 4.43
N ILE A 33 -8.15 -2.34 4.63
CA ILE A 33 -7.69 -1.30 3.72
C ILE A 33 -6.73 -1.98 2.74
N MET A 34 -7.05 -1.97 1.45
CA MET A 34 -6.22 -2.59 0.43
C MET A 34 -5.77 -1.53 -0.58
N ILE A 35 -4.46 -1.45 -0.80
CA ILE A 35 -3.85 -0.68 -1.88
C ILE A 35 -3.20 -1.67 -2.84
N ASP A 36 -3.75 -1.75 -4.05
CA ASP A 36 -3.43 -2.78 -5.04
C ASP A 36 -2.10 -2.56 -5.78
N ASP A 37 -1.68 -1.31 -5.96
CA ASP A 37 -0.46 -0.99 -6.68
C ASP A 37 0.12 0.35 -6.21
N ILE A 38 1.21 0.27 -5.44
CA ILE A 38 1.93 1.43 -4.89
C ILE A 38 2.58 2.28 -5.99
N SER A 39 2.94 1.69 -7.13
CA SER A 39 3.60 2.42 -8.21
C SER A 39 2.74 3.56 -8.76
N PHE A 40 1.41 3.38 -8.81
CA PHE A 40 0.49 4.45 -9.21
C PHE A 40 0.45 5.61 -8.21
N LEU A 41 0.64 5.34 -6.91
CA LEU A 41 0.74 6.40 -5.91
C LEU A 41 2.03 7.21 -6.12
N GLN A 42 3.14 6.57 -6.49
CA GLN A 42 4.37 7.30 -6.82
C GLN A 42 4.17 8.22 -8.03
N VAL A 43 3.45 7.76 -9.06
CA VAL A 43 3.09 8.61 -10.20
C VAL A 43 2.20 9.78 -9.76
N ALA A 44 1.18 9.54 -8.94
CA ALA A 44 0.31 10.58 -8.40
C ALA A 44 1.05 11.59 -7.51
N ALA A 45 2.14 11.16 -6.88
CA ALA A 45 3.03 11.97 -6.06
C ALA A 45 4.16 12.65 -6.85
N ASN A 46 4.08 12.70 -8.19
CA ASN A 46 5.14 13.23 -9.05
C ASN A 46 6.52 12.60 -8.79
N GLY A 47 6.55 11.30 -8.48
CA GLY A 47 7.75 10.53 -8.17
C GLY A 47 8.25 10.66 -6.73
N SER A 48 7.51 11.33 -5.84
CA SER A 48 7.89 11.49 -4.43
C SER A 48 7.60 10.22 -3.62
N SER A 49 8.64 9.42 -3.35
CA SER A 49 8.51 8.25 -2.47
C SER A 49 8.15 8.62 -1.04
N ASN A 50 8.60 9.79 -0.55
CA ASN A 50 8.28 10.24 0.82
C ASN A 50 6.79 10.51 1.00
N ASP A 51 6.15 11.19 0.04
CA ASP A 51 4.71 11.47 0.12
C ASP A 51 3.89 10.17 0.12
N VAL A 52 4.34 9.15 -0.63
CA VAL A 52 3.72 7.82 -0.62
C VAL A 52 3.96 7.12 0.71
N LEU A 53 5.19 7.09 1.22
CA LEU A 53 5.51 6.45 2.50
C LEU A 53 4.77 7.09 3.67
N ASP A 54 4.65 8.42 3.71
CA ASP A 54 3.86 9.15 4.71
C ASP A 54 2.39 8.73 4.64
N PHE A 55 1.83 8.61 3.43
CA PHE A 55 0.46 8.14 3.23
C PHE A 55 0.26 6.68 3.69
N LEU A 56 1.18 5.78 3.37
CA LEU A 56 1.13 4.39 3.82
C LEU A 56 1.26 4.28 5.33
N HIS A 57 2.13 5.09 5.94
CA HIS A 57 2.29 5.14 7.39
C HIS A 57 1.01 5.63 8.08
N TYR A 58 0.34 6.67 7.56
CA TYR A 58 -0.96 7.09 8.07
C TYR A 58 -2.01 5.99 7.95
N CYS A 59 -2.10 5.30 6.80
CA CYS A 59 -3.00 4.16 6.64
C CYS A 59 -2.69 3.03 7.64
N TYR A 60 -1.42 2.75 7.89
CA TYR A 60 -0.98 1.76 8.86
C TYR A 60 -1.41 2.11 10.30
N THR A 61 -1.38 3.37 10.72
CA THR A 61 -1.81 3.75 12.09
C THR A 61 -3.26 3.38 12.39
N LEU A 62 -4.12 3.32 11.37
CA LEU A 62 -5.53 2.93 11.50
C LEU A 62 -5.69 1.48 11.98
N THR A 63 -4.70 0.62 11.70
CA THR A 63 -4.72 -0.80 12.15
C THR A 63 -4.77 -0.89 13.67
N SER A 64 -3.97 -0.08 14.36
CA SER A 64 -3.91 -0.03 15.82
C SER A 64 -5.10 0.70 16.44
N GLU A 65 -5.62 1.74 15.77
CA GLU A 65 -6.69 2.59 16.31
C GLU A 65 -8.08 1.94 16.16
N TYR A 66 -8.31 1.24 15.04
CA TYR A 66 -9.63 0.71 14.67
C TYR A 66 -9.65 -0.82 14.51
N GLY A 67 -8.53 -1.51 14.72
CA GLY A 67 -8.45 -2.97 14.59
C GLY A 67 -8.67 -3.49 13.17
N CYS A 68 -8.33 -2.70 12.14
CA CYS A 68 -8.41 -3.11 10.73
C CYS A 68 -7.11 -3.76 10.25
N ALA A 69 -7.18 -4.53 9.15
CA ALA A 69 -5.99 -4.91 8.39
C ALA A 69 -5.62 -3.83 7.37
N PHE A 70 -4.34 -3.67 7.12
CA PHE A 70 -3.80 -2.89 6.02
C PHE A 70 -2.96 -3.79 5.12
N ILE A 71 -3.25 -3.80 3.82
CA ILE A 71 -2.55 -4.60 2.82
C ILE A 71 -2.12 -3.65 1.70
N ALA A 72 -0.83 -3.63 1.41
CA ALA A 72 -0.24 -2.86 0.31
C ALA A 72 0.51 -3.81 -0.63
N LEU A 73 0.24 -3.70 -1.92
CA LEU A 73 0.82 -4.52 -2.98
C LEU A 73 1.69 -3.65 -3.88
N ASP A 74 2.85 -4.17 -4.26
CA ASP A 74 3.78 -3.49 -5.15
C ASP A 74 4.49 -4.48 -6.08
N HIS A 75 4.94 -3.96 -7.22
CA HIS A 75 5.59 -4.71 -8.28
C HIS A 75 7.10 -4.50 -8.21
N LYS A 76 7.84 -5.47 -7.65
CA LYS A 76 9.30 -5.35 -7.48
C LYS A 76 10.06 -5.16 -8.81
N ASP A 77 9.53 -5.68 -9.92
CA ASP A 77 10.18 -5.68 -11.23
C ASP A 77 10.26 -4.30 -11.89
N ILE A 78 9.42 -3.34 -11.51
CA ILE A 78 9.52 -1.96 -12.01
C ILE A 78 10.75 -1.22 -11.45
N TYR A 79 11.37 -1.79 -10.42
CA TYR A 79 12.52 -1.22 -9.74
C TYR A 79 13.86 -1.90 -10.07
N LEU A 80 13.91 -2.80 -11.06
CA LEU A 80 15.09 -3.64 -11.33
C LEU A 80 16.40 -2.89 -11.64
N ASN A 81 16.32 -1.61 -12.00
CA ASN A 81 17.49 -0.77 -12.26
C ASN A 81 18.08 -0.15 -10.99
N GLU A 82 17.41 -0.28 -9.84
CA GLU A 82 17.85 0.22 -8.55
C GLU A 82 18.27 -0.97 -7.68
N GLU A 83 19.52 -1.00 -7.21
CA GLU A 83 20.05 -2.10 -6.38
C GLU A 83 19.18 -2.38 -5.15
N LYS A 84 18.50 -1.34 -4.62
CA LYS A 84 17.49 -1.45 -3.57
C LYS A 84 16.68 -0.14 -3.48
N PRO A 85 15.45 -0.08 -4.00
CA PRO A 85 14.62 1.10 -3.86
C PRO A 85 14.35 1.39 -2.40
N ALA A 86 14.52 2.64 -2.00
CA ALA A 86 14.24 3.06 -0.63
C ALA A 86 12.79 2.71 -0.24
N ILE A 87 11.83 2.92 -1.14
CA ILE A 87 10.40 2.64 -0.91
C ILE A 87 10.11 1.17 -0.59
N ILE A 88 10.69 0.23 -1.33
CA ILE A 88 10.54 -1.21 -1.04
C ILE A 88 11.09 -1.54 0.34
N SER A 89 12.24 -0.98 0.69
CA SER A 89 12.90 -1.23 1.97
C SER A 89 12.08 -0.73 3.16
N GLU A 90 11.53 0.47 3.02
CA GLU A 90 10.68 1.09 4.05
C GLU A 90 9.33 0.36 4.17
N MET A 91 8.75 -0.10 3.05
CA MET A 91 7.55 -0.94 3.09
C MET A 91 7.80 -2.28 3.77
N GLU A 92 8.94 -2.94 3.48
CA GLU A 92 9.35 -4.16 4.18
C GLU A 92 9.55 -3.93 5.67
N TYR A 93 10.04 -2.75 6.07
CA TYR A 93 10.20 -2.36 7.47
C TYR A 93 8.87 -2.07 8.18
N LEU A 94 7.91 -1.46 7.49
CA LEU A 94 6.57 -1.16 8.01
C LEU A 94 5.67 -2.39 8.13
N ALA A 95 5.95 -3.46 7.38
CA ALA A 95 5.09 -4.63 7.29
C ALA A 95 5.23 -5.56 8.52
N ASP A 96 4.10 -5.91 9.15
CA ASP A 96 4.04 -7.01 10.11
C ASP A 96 4.26 -8.38 9.44
N ILE A 97 3.77 -8.51 8.20
CA ILE A 97 3.87 -9.73 7.38
C ILE A 97 4.28 -9.34 5.97
N LEU A 98 5.36 -9.94 5.48
CA LEU A 98 5.85 -9.78 4.12
C LEU A 98 5.56 -11.05 3.31
N VAL A 99 4.81 -10.91 2.23
CA VAL A 99 4.50 -11.99 1.28
C VAL A 99 5.10 -11.62 -0.08
N LYS A 100 5.83 -12.55 -0.72
CA LYS A 100 6.50 -12.30 -2.00
C LYS A 100 6.08 -13.33 -3.03
N ALA A 101 5.27 -12.91 -4.00
CA ALA A 101 4.97 -13.74 -5.15
C ALA A 101 6.09 -13.60 -6.20
N GLU A 102 6.71 -14.71 -6.58
CA GLU A 102 7.77 -14.74 -7.59
C GLU A 102 7.48 -15.82 -8.65
N PRO A 103 7.80 -15.57 -9.93
CA PRO A 103 7.69 -16.60 -10.96
C PRO A 103 8.72 -17.72 -10.75
N LEU A 104 8.52 -18.87 -11.39
CA LEU A 104 9.52 -19.94 -11.42
C LEU A 104 10.78 -19.48 -12.18
N ALA A 105 11.95 -19.66 -11.57
CA ALA A 105 13.23 -19.34 -12.20
C ALA A 105 13.52 -20.15 -13.49
N THR A 106 12.84 -21.29 -13.67
CA THR A 106 12.97 -22.17 -14.82
C THR A 106 12.03 -21.85 -15.99
N GLY A 107 11.17 -20.83 -15.85
CA GLY A 107 10.18 -20.45 -16.85
C GLY A 107 8.79 -21.01 -16.58
N LEU A 108 7.97 -21.12 -17.62
CA LEU A 108 6.55 -21.47 -17.48
C LEU A 108 6.36 -22.98 -17.28
N ALA A 109 5.52 -23.35 -16.31
CA ALA A 109 5.02 -24.70 -16.13
C ALA A 109 3.48 -24.71 -16.22
N LYS A 110 2.90 -25.83 -16.64
CA LYS A 110 1.45 -25.95 -16.82
C LYS A 110 0.70 -25.89 -15.48
N ASP A 111 1.26 -26.52 -14.46
CA ASP A 111 0.56 -26.76 -13.19
C ASP A 111 1.18 -25.97 -12.02
N VAL A 112 2.25 -25.20 -12.27
CA VAL A 112 2.93 -24.37 -11.25
C VAL A 112 3.18 -22.97 -11.82
N HIS A 113 2.64 -21.95 -11.16
CA HIS A 113 2.66 -20.56 -11.65
C HIS A 113 3.77 -19.69 -11.02
N GLY A 114 4.39 -20.17 -9.95
CA GLY A 114 5.39 -19.43 -9.18
C GLY A 114 5.55 -19.97 -7.77
N GLN A 115 6.13 -19.14 -6.92
CA GLN A 115 6.30 -19.35 -5.49
C GLN A 115 5.77 -18.15 -4.70
N VAL A 116 5.42 -18.38 -3.43
CA VAL A 116 4.92 -17.37 -2.48
C VAL A 116 5.70 -17.51 -1.18
#